data_AF-A0A229RLU7-F1
#
_entry.id   AF-A0A229RLU7-F1
#
_cell.length_a   1.000
_cell.length_b   1.000
_cell.length_c   1.000
_cell.angle_alpha   90.00
_cell.angle_beta   90.00
_cell.angle_gamma   90.00
#
_symmetry.space_group_name_H-M   'P 1'
#
loop_
_entity.id
_entity.type
_entity.pdbx_description
1 polymer ?
#
loop_
_entity_poly.entity_id
_entity_poly.type
_entity_poly.pdbx_seq_one_letter_code
_entity_poly.pdbx_strand_id
1 'polypeptide(L)'
;MTSAERDPVRRVGRWVSVRLQHRDVRIHSDTGDELVSYAGIVITSFENGAEVGERWIPLGGDPSEADDEQLIQQLRDALIWQARRPPQAAGE
;
A
#
# COMPACT_ATOMS: atom_id res chain seq x y z
N MET A 1 -11.95 20.10 3.84
CA MET A 1 -12.80 18.92 4.03
C MET A 1 -11.99 17.90 4.81
N THR A 2 -12.39 17.62 6.04
CA THR A 2 -11.65 16.77 6.98
C THR A 2 -11.71 15.32 6.52
N SER A 3 -10.57 14.77 6.14
CA SER A 3 -10.38 13.39 5.67
C SER A 3 -10.53 12.39 6.82
N ALA A 4 -11.71 12.36 7.43
CA ALA A 4 -12.16 11.31 8.31
C ALA A 4 -12.78 10.21 7.43
N GLU A 5 -11.96 9.45 6.71
CA GLU A 5 -12.45 8.27 6.00
C GLU A 5 -11.55 7.08 6.28
N ARG A 6 -12.18 6.09 6.92
CA ARG A 6 -11.65 4.78 7.35
C ARG A 6 -10.72 4.85 8.55
N ASP A 7 -11.32 5.09 9.71
CA ASP A 7 -10.85 4.46 10.95
C ASP A 7 -10.61 2.98 10.63
N PRO A 8 -9.35 2.50 10.67
CA PRO A 8 -9.11 1.10 10.45
C PRO A 8 -9.80 0.41 11.62
N VAL A 9 -10.95 -0.22 11.34
CA VAL A 9 -11.62 -1.13 12.28
C VAL A 9 -10.50 -1.85 13.00
N ARG A 10 -10.40 -1.67 14.33
CA ARG A 10 -9.37 -2.31 15.16
C ARG A 10 -9.58 -3.82 15.06
N ARG A 11 -9.16 -4.38 13.93
CA ARG A 11 -9.27 -5.78 13.59
C ARG A 11 -8.14 -6.45 14.34
N VAL A 12 -8.53 -7.34 15.23
CA VAL A 12 -7.61 -8.23 15.90
C VAL A 12 -7.00 -9.14 14.84
N GLY A 13 -5.68 -9.37 14.90
CA GLY A 13 -4.95 -10.16 13.91
C GLY A 13 -4.37 -9.34 12.76
N ARG A 14 -3.99 -10.04 11.69
CA ARG A 14 -3.37 -9.47 10.50
C ARG A 14 -4.42 -9.07 9.48
N TRP A 15 -4.23 -7.92 8.86
CA TRP A 15 -5.06 -7.49 7.74
C TRP A 15 -4.30 -6.51 6.85
N VAL A 16 -4.73 -6.42 5.59
CA VAL A 16 -4.16 -5.49 4.61
C VAL A 16 -5.21 -4.48 4.13
N SER A 17 -4.78 -3.25 3.91
CA SER A 17 -5.55 -2.20 3.23
C SER A 17 -4.93 -1.93 1.87
N VAL A 18 -5.78 -1.68 0.88
CA VAL A 18 -5.38 -1.29 -0.46
C VAL A 18 -6.07 0.04 -0.78
N ARG A 19 -5.29 1.06 -1.19
CA ARG A 19 -5.81 2.36 -1.60
C ARG A 19 -5.12 2.85 -2.87
N LEU A 20 -5.88 3.53 -3.73
CA LEU A 20 -5.29 4.36 -4.78
C LEU A 20 -4.79 5.66 -4.16
N GLN A 21 -3.57 6.07 -4.51
CA GLN A 21 -2.94 7.31 -4.05
C GLN A 21 -2.21 7.96 -5.23
N HIS A 22 -2.20 9.29 -5.28
CA HIS A 22 -1.32 10.05 -6.15
C HIS A 22 -0.13 10.58 -5.34
N ARG A 23 1.08 10.47 -5.87
CA ARG A 23 2.29 11.04 -5.30
C ARG A 23 2.80 12.14 -6.21
N ASP A 24 2.85 13.35 -5.67
CA ASP A 24 3.39 14.53 -6.32
C ASP A 24 4.91 14.60 -6.08
N VAL A 25 5.68 14.63 -7.16
CA VAL A 25 7.14 14.76 -7.13
C VAL A 25 7.48 16.12 -7.74
N ARG A 26 8.16 16.96 -6.96
CA ARG A 26 8.76 18.21 -7.45
C ARG A 26 10.15 17.93 -7.97
N ILE A 27 10.39 18.31 -9.21
CA ILE A 27 11.68 18.25 -9.88
C ILE A 27 12.17 19.68 -10.00
N HIS A 28 13.23 20.00 -9.26
CA HIS A 28 13.90 21.30 -9.35
C HIS A 28 14.91 21.24 -10.49
N SER A 29 14.79 22.16 -11.45
CA SER A 29 15.73 22.30 -12.56
C SER A 29 16.18 23.76 -12.69
N ASP A 30 17.33 23.99 -13.35
CA ASP A 30 17.85 25.34 -13.61
C ASP A 30 16.87 26.17 -14.47
N THR A 31 15.97 25.50 -15.19
CA THR A 31 14.91 26.09 -16.03
C THR A 31 13.59 26.32 -15.28
N GLY A 32 13.46 25.88 -14.03
CA GLY A 32 12.26 26.03 -13.21
C GLY A 32 11.86 24.76 -12.46
N ASP A 33 10.85 24.91 -11.60
CA ASP A 33 10.28 23.81 -10.83
C ASP A 33 9.18 23.12 -11.64
N GLU A 34 9.29 21.81 -11.84
CA GLU A 34 8.26 20.97 -12.44
C GLU A 34 7.58 20.12 -11.36
N LEU A 35 6.26 19.96 -11.45
CA LEU A 35 5.49 19.07 -10.57
C LEU A 35 4.91 17.92 -11.40
N VAL A 36 5.31 16.69 -11.07
CA VAL A 36 4.82 15.49 -11.73
C VAL A 36 4.02 14.66 -10.74
N SER A 37 2.77 14.36 -11.08
CA SER A 37 1.87 13.52 -10.27
C SER A 37 1.84 12.10 -10.81
N TYR A 38 2.19 11.13 -9.96
CA TYR A 38 2.15 9.70 -10.28
C TYR A 38 1.02 9.00 -9.54
N ALA A 39 0.12 8.35 -10.27
CA ALA A 39 -0.84 7.43 -9.68
C ALA A 39 -0.12 6.18 -9.15
N GLY A 40 -0.63 5.60 -8.08
CA GLY A 40 -0.11 4.34 -7.56
C GLY A 40 -1.02 3.71 -6.52
N ILE A 41 -0.80 2.44 -6.27
CA ILE A 41 -1.53 1.67 -5.25
C ILE A 41 -0.65 1.57 -4.02
N VAL A 42 -1.20 1.93 -2.87
CA VAL A 42 -0.58 1.66 -1.57
C VAL A 42 -1.23 0.42 -0.97
N ILE A 43 -0.39 -0.55 -0.63
CA ILE A 43 -0.75 -1.71 0.18
C ILE A 43 -0.14 -1.50 1.56
N THR A 44 -0.98 -1.39 2.58
CA THR A 44 -0.55 -1.22 3.97
C THR A 44 -0.94 -2.46 4.77
N SER A 45 0.03 -3.05 5.45
CA SER A 45 -0.14 -4.23 6.30
C SER A 45 -0.26 -3.81 7.75
N PHE A 46 -1.22 -4.38 8.46
CA PHE A 46 -1.48 -4.10 9.85
C PHE A 46 -1.51 -5.40 10.67
N GLU A 47 -0.94 -5.37 11.87
CA GLU A 47 -1.02 -6.44 12.85
C GLU A 47 -1.53 -5.86 14.17
N ASN A 48 -2.66 -6.37 14.67
CA ASN A 48 -3.29 -5.91 15.92
C ASN A 48 -3.52 -4.39 16.00
N GLY A 49 -3.83 -3.78 14.85
CA GLY A 49 -4.08 -2.34 14.73
C GLY A 49 -2.83 -1.47 14.57
N ALA A 50 -1.62 -2.05 14.61
CA ALA A 50 -0.38 -1.35 14.30
C ALA A 50 -0.01 -1.55 12.83
N GLU A 51 0.43 -0.49 12.16
CA GLU A 51 1.03 -0.59 10.83
C GLU A 51 2.38 -1.29 10.95
N VAL A 52 2.55 -2.40 10.22
CA VAL A 52 3.78 -3.21 10.22
C VAL A 52 4.51 -3.17 8.88
N GLY A 53 3.90 -2.55 7.87
CA GLY A 53 4.55 -2.32 6.59
C GLY A 53 3.67 -1.53 5.63
N GLU A 54 4.31 -0.76 4.76
CA GLU A 54 3.69 -0.06 3.65
C GLU A 54 4.49 -0.35 2.38
N ARG A 55 3.79 -0.56 1.28
CA ARG A 55 4.37 -0.63 -0.06
C ARG A 55 3.57 0.23 -1.01
N TRP A 56 4.25 1.08 -1.77
CA TRP A 56 3.67 1.84 -2.86
C TRP A 56 4.10 1.24 -4.21
N ILE A 57 3.14 1.05 -5.10
CA ILE A 57 3.32 0.48 -6.43
C ILE A 57 2.87 1.55 -7.43
N PRO A 58 3.79 2.11 -8.25
CA PRO A 58 3.42 3.09 -9.25
C PRO A 58 2.53 2.44 -10.31
N LEU A 59 1.48 3.14 -10.69
CA LEU A 59 0.70 2.87 -11.89
C LEU A 59 1.22 3.85 -12.94
N GLY A 60 2.04 3.37 -13.87
CA GLY A 60 2.57 4.19 -14.96
C GLY A 60 1.45 4.84 -15.79
N GLY A 61 1.79 5.85 -16.59
CA GLY A 61 0.82 6.52 -17.47
C GLY A 61 0.25 5.64 -18.59
N ASP A 62 0.96 4.57 -18.92
CA ASP A 62 0.55 3.53 -19.88
C ASP A 62 0.91 2.15 -19.27
N PRO A 63 0.06 1.60 -18.38
CA PRO A 63 0.36 0.34 -17.69
C PRO A 63 0.35 -0.84 -18.67
N SER A 64 1.35 -1.70 -18.54
CA SER A 64 1.52 -2.91 -19.35
C SER A 64 1.03 -4.16 -18.62
N GLU A 65 0.88 -5.27 -19.36
CA GLU A 65 0.56 -6.59 -18.78
C GLU A 65 1.58 -7.00 -17.71
N ALA A 66 2.86 -6.66 -17.89
CA ALA A 66 3.90 -6.94 -16.89
C ALA A 66 3.68 -6.14 -15.59
N ASP A 67 3.17 -4.92 -15.68
CA ASP A 67 2.83 -4.11 -14.51
C ASP A 67 1.62 -4.71 -13.76
N ASP A 68 0.63 -5.22 -14.51
CA ASP A 68 -0.52 -5.93 -13.94
C ASP A 68 -0.09 -7.21 -13.23
N GLU A 69 0.77 -8.03 -13.85
CA GLU A 69 1.34 -9.23 -13.22
C GLU A 69 2.09 -8.89 -11.93
N GLN A 70 2.91 -7.83 -11.95
CA GLN A 70 3.61 -7.37 -10.77
C GLN A 70 2.62 -6.95 -9.68
N LEU A 71 1.59 -6.18 -10.00
CA LEU A 71 0.57 -5.74 -9.04
C LEU A 71 -0.19 -6.94 -8.44
N ILE A 72 -0.61 -7.89 -9.27
CA ILE A 72 -1.30 -9.11 -8.84
C ILE A 72 -0.42 -9.93 -7.89
N GLN A 73 0.87 -10.08 -8.21
CA GLN A 73 1.81 -10.81 -7.36
C GLN A 73 1.98 -10.13 -6.00
N GLN A 74 2.11 -8.80 -5.97
CA GLN A 74 2.23 -8.03 -4.73
C GLN A 74 0.96 -8.12 -3.86
N LEU A 75 -0.22 -8.04 -4.49
CA LEU A 75 -1.50 -8.23 -3.81
C LEU A 75 -1.65 -9.64 -3.27
N ARG A 76 -1.28 -10.66 -4.05
CA ARG A 76 -1.30 -12.06 -3.64
C ARG A 76 -0.42 -12.29 -2.42
N ASP A 77 0.81 -11.76 -2.43
CA ASP A 77 1.73 -11.93 -1.30
C ASP A 77 1.20 -11.27 -0.03
N ALA A 78 0.59 -10.08 -0.16
CA ALA A 78 -0.06 -9.37 0.95
C ALA A 78 -1.26 -10.17 1.52
N LEU A 79 -2.09 -10.75 0.66
CA LEU A 79 -3.23 -11.58 1.07
C LEU A 79 -2.79 -12.91 1.71
N ILE A 80 -1.75 -13.55 1.19
CA ILE A 80 -1.16 -14.74 1.81
C ILE A 80 -0.63 -14.39 3.20
N TRP A 81 0.05 -13.25 3.35
CA TRP A 81 0.53 -12.78 4.65
C TRP A 81 -0.62 -12.57 5.64
N GLN A 82 -1.72 -11.93 5.22
CA GLN A 82 -2.93 -11.76 6.03
C GLN A 82 -3.52 -13.11 6.47
N ALA A 83 -3.58 -14.08 5.57
CA ALA A 83 -4.17 -15.40 5.84
C ALA A 83 -3.31 -16.29 6.77
N ARG A 84 -2.01 -16.00 6.91
CA ARG A 84 -1.14 -16.75 7.82
C ARG A 84 -1.54 -16.47 9.26
N ARG A 85 -1.92 -17.55 9.96
CA ARG A 85 -2.16 -17.51 11.40
C ARG A 85 -0.90 -16.98 12.10
N PRO A 86 -1.00 -15.97 12.98
CA PRO A 86 0.13 -15.60 13.81
C PRO A 86 0.58 -16.83 14.61
N PRO A 87 1.89 -16.99 14.91
CA PRO A 87 2.32 -18.03 15.82
C PRO A 87 1.49 -17.89 17.09
N GLN A 88 0.73 -18.94 17.44
CA GLN A 88 0.08 -18.97 18.74
C GLN A 88 1.21 -18.85 19.76
N ALA A 89 1.16 -17.83 20.61
CA ALA A 89 2.05 -17.77 21.76
C ALA A 89 1.87 -19.10 22.49
N ALA A 90 2.90 -19.95 22.44
CA ALA A 90 2.93 -21.19 23.21
C ALA A 90 2.84 -20.76 24.67
N GLY A 91 1.65 -20.91 25.26
CA GLY A 91 1.47 -20.78 26.69
C GLY A 91 2.13 -21.96 27.35
N GLU A 92 3.24 -21.71 28.03
CA GLU A 92 3.78 -22.53 29.12
C GLU A 92 2.83 -22.51 30.33
#